data_AF-A0A9E1SSD9-F1
#
_entry.id   AF-A0A9E1SSD9-F1
#
_cell.length_a   1.000
_cell.length_b   1.000
_cell.length_c   1.000
_cell.angle_alpha   90.00
_cell.angle_beta   90.00
_cell.angle_gamma   90.00
#
_symmetry.space_group_name_H-M   'P 1'
#
loop_
_entity.id
_entity.type
_entity.pdbx_description
1 polymer ?
#
loop_
_entity_poly.entity_id
_entity_poly.type
_entity_poly.pdbx_seq_one_letter_code
_entity_poly.pdbx_strand_id
1 'polypeptide(L)'
;MEGTLVPLFVFVSIAACIWIAYHYNNAAKGKVQDTICRAIDAGQQLSPETIKALGVKSISSPLADRRKSVILVALGVAFLIFAQFIPDDDAPRIISGLASFPIVLGIGYFIVYRLGYKDPQ
;
A
#
# COMPACT_ATOMS: atom_id res chain seq x y z
N MET A 1 16.06 30.71 0.72
CA MET A 1 15.92 29.57 -0.22
C MET A 1 16.48 28.28 0.36
N GLU A 2 17.54 28.31 1.18
CA GLU A 2 18.12 27.10 1.82
C GLU A 2 17.17 26.39 2.80
N GLY A 3 16.29 27.11 3.51
CA GLY A 3 15.32 26.52 4.45
C GLY A 3 14.21 25.68 3.82
N THR A 4 13.96 25.80 2.51
CA THR A 4 12.90 25.04 1.80
C THR A 4 13.46 23.77 1.13
N LEU A 5 14.78 23.70 0.96
CA LEU A 5 15.46 22.59 0.31
C LEU A 5 15.32 21.30 1.13
N VAL A 6 15.47 21.40 2.45
CA VAL A 6 15.43 20.25 3.36
C VAL A 6 14.04 19.59 3.37
N PRO A 7 12.92 20.31 3.58
CA PRO A 7 11.58 19.71 3.45
C PRO A 7 11.34 19.09 2.07
N LEU A 8 11.76 19.76 1.00
CA LEU A 8 11.58 19.27 -0.38
C LEU A 8 12.24 17.90 -0.59
N PHE A 9 13.49 17.73 -0.13
CA PHE A 9 14.19 16.45 -0.26
C PHE A 9 13.52 15.33 0.54
N VAL A 10 12.98 15.63 1.72
CA VAL A 10 12.22 14.64 2.50
C VAL A 10 10.99 14.18 1.74
N PHE A 11 10.17 15.10 1.21
CA PHE A 11 8.96 14.71 0.46
C PHE A 11 9.28 13.98 -0.85
N VAL A 12 10.29 14.43 -1.59
CA VAL A 12 10.71 13.78 -2.85
C VAL A 12 11.26 12.38 -2.58
N SER A 13 12.03 12.18 -1.51
CA SER A 13 12.57 10.86 -1.17
C SER A 13 11.47 9.85 -0.85
N ILE A 14 10.43 10.26 -0.12
CA ILE A 14 9.26 9.43 0.19
C ILE A 14 8.53 9.06 -1.11
N ALA A 15 8.26 10.04 -1.97
CA ALA A 15 7.59 9.82 -3.25
C ALA A 15 8.40 8.87 -4.16
N ALA A 16 9.72 9.04 -4.22
CA ALA A 16 10.62 8.18 -4.98
C ALA A 16 10.62 6.74 -4.46
N CYS A 17 10.71 6.54 -3.14
CA CYS A 17 10.63 5.21 -2.52
C CYS A 17 9.32 4.49 -2.86
N ILE A 18 8.19 5.19 -2.75
CA ILE A 18 6.87 4.64 -3.08
C ILE A 18 6.81 4.28 -4.58
N TRP A 19 7.27 5.18 -5.45
CA TRP A 19 7.27 4.97 -6.90
C TRP A 19 8.12 3.75 -7.30
N ILE A 20 9.34 3.65 -6.75
CA ILE A 20 10.26 2.52 -6.99
C ILE A 20 9.60 1.21 -6.56
N ALA A 21 9.05 1.17 -5.34
CA ALA A 21 8.38 -0.02 -4.83
C ALA A 21 7.20 -0.44 -5.74
N TYR A 22 6.37 0.52 -6.16
CA TYR A 22 5.25 0.26 -7.08
C TYR A 22 5.71 -0.22 -8.45
N HIS A 23 6.74 0.42 -9.02
CA HIS A 23 7.26 0.08 -10.34
C HIS A 23 7.75 -1.37 -10.40
N TYR A 24 8.59 -1.79 -9.45
CA TYR A 24 9.10 -3.16 -9.41
C TYR A 24 8.01 -4.20 -9.10
N ASN A 25 7.07 -3.86 -8.21
CA ASN A 25 5.99 -4.78 -7.86
C ASN A 25 5.00 -4.99 -9.02
N ASN A 26 4.80 -3.96 -9.87
CA ASN A 26 4.00 -4.09 -11.08
C ASN A 26 4.75 -4.84 -12.18
N ALA A 27 6.04 -4.59 -12.37
CA ALA A 27 6.86 -5.32 -13.32
C ALA A 27 6.92 -6.83 -13.03
N ALA A 28 6.95 -7.22 -11.74
CA ALA A 28 6.93 -8.63 -11.35
C ALA A 28 5.63 -9.35 -11.77
N LYS A 29 4.48 -8.68 -11.67
CA LYS A 29 3.18 -9.24 -12.09
C LYS A 29 3.09 -9.42 -13.60
N GLY A 30 3.62 -8.46 -14.37
CA GLY A 30 3.66 -8.55 -15.83
C GLY A 30 4.45 -9.77 -16.31
N LYS A 31 5.61 -10.05 -15.71
CA LYS A 31 6.44 -11.22 -16.06
C LYS A 31 5.74 -12.56 -15.83
N VAL A 32 4.92 -12.66 -14.78
CA VAL A 32 4.12 -13.87 -14.52
C VAL A 32 3.05 -14.07 -15.61
N GLN A 33 2.38 -12.99 -16.02
CA GLN A 33 1.40 -13.04 -17.11
C GLN A 33 2.04 -13.41 -18.44
N ASP A 34 3.19 -12.83 -18.78
CA ASP A 34 3.93 -13.16 -19.99
C ASP A 34 4.35 -14.64 -20.02
N THR A 35 4.73 -15.19 -18.86
CA THR A 35 5.09 -16.61 -18.74
C THR A 35 3.88 -17.52 -18.97
N ILE A 36 2.71 -17.13 -18.44
CA ILE A 36 1.45 -17.86 -18.65
C ILE A 36 1.06 -17.82 -20.13
N CYS A 37 1.08 -16.65 -20.78
CA CYS A 37 0.79 -16.53 -22.21
C CYS A 37 1.72 -17.41 -23.05
N ARG A 38 3.03 -17.39 -22.76
CA ARG A 38 4.00 -18.25 -23.47
C ARG A 38 3.77 -19.75 -23.25
N ALA A 39 3.34 -20.16 -22.06
CA ALA A 39 3.02 -21.55 -21.78
C ALA A 39 1.74 -22.01 -22.51
N ILE A 40 0.74 -21.12 -22.60
CA ILE A 40 -0.48 -21.36 -23.39
C ILE A 40 -0.14 -21.46 -24.88
N ASP A 41 0.66 -20.53 -25.41
CA ASP A 41 1.10 -20.53 -26.82
C ASP A 41 1.92 -21.78 -27.18
N ALA A 42 2.67 -22.33 -26.22
CA ALA A 42 3.42 -23.58 -26.37
C ALA A 42 2.53 -24.84 -26.31
N GLY A 43 1.21 -24.69 -26.16
CA GLY A 43 0.25 -25.79 -26.10
C GLY A 43 0.25 -26.56 -24.77
N GLN A 44 0.89 -26.05 -23.72
CA GLN A 44 0.79 -26.65 -22.39
C GLN A 44 -0.60 -26.39 -21.82
N GLN A 45 -1.32 -27.47 -21.50
CA GLN A 45 -2.53 -27.38 -20.68
C GLN A 45 -2.12 -27.08 -19.23
N LEU A 46 -2.18 -25.81 -18.86
CA LEU A 46 -1.98 -25.39 -17.48
C LEU A 46 -3.19 -25.87 -16.66
N SER A 47 -2.95 -26.75 -15.69
CA SER A 47 -4.00 -27.12 -14.75
C SER A 47 -4.38 -25.92 -13.89
N PRO A 48 -5.64 -25.83 -13.41
CA PRO A 48 -6.07 -24.75 -12.50
C PRO A 48 -5.20 -24.63 -11.24
N GLU A 49 -4.58 -25.73 -10.81
CA GLU A 49 -3.65 -25.79 -9.68
C GLU A 49 -2.32 -25.09 -9.98
N THR A 50 -1.77 -25.26 -11.19
CA THR A 50 -0.55 -24.57 -11.64
C THR A 50 -0.77 -23.06 -11.77
N ILE A 51 -1.93 -22.63 -12.26
CA ILE A 51 -2.28 -21.21 -12.35
C ILE A 51 -2.38 -20.57 -10.97
N LYS A 52 -2.98 -21.26 -9.99
CA LYS A 52 -3.01 -20.83 -8.59
C LYS A 52 -1.60 -20.79 -7.98
N ALA A 53 -0.76 -21.79 -8.27
CA ALA A 53 0.62 -21.88 -7.75
C ALA A 53 1.54 -20.78 -8.32
N LEU A 54 1.30 -20.31 -9.55
CA LEU A 54 2.00 -19.18 -10.17
C LEU A 54 1.68 -17.83 -9.52
N GLY A 55 0.83 -17.82 -8.49
CA GLY A 55 0.56 -16.61 -7.73
C GLY A 55 -0.23 -15.60 -8.55
N VAL A 56 -1.09 -16.07 -9.46
CA VAL A 56 -2.25 -15.30 -9.95
C VAL A 56 -3.15 -15.08 -8.74
N LYS A 57 -2.73 -14.15 -7.90
CA LYS A 57 -3.33 -13.87 -6.63
C LYS A 57 -4.68 -13.28 -6.94
N SER A 58 -5.73 -13.98 -6.52
CA SER A 58 -7.08 -13.43 -6.45
C SER A 58 -7.02 -12.03 -5.84
N ILE A 59 -7.94 -11.19 -6.29
CA ILE A 59 -8.33 -9.88 -5.79
C ILE A 59 -8.04 -9.78 -4.28
N SER A 60 -7.46 -8.65 -3.84
CA SER A 60 -6.79 -8.50 -2.53
C SER A 60 -7.37 -9.39 -1.43
N SER A 61 -6.53 -10.31 -0.92
CA SER A 61 -6.93 -11.16 0.19
C SER A 61 -7.46 -10.30 1.34
N PRO A 62 -8.60 -10.66 1.97
CA PRO A 62 -9.15 -9.93 3.12
C PRO A 62 -8.12 -9.71 4.24
N LEU A 63 -7.19 -10.64 4.41
CA LEU A 63 -6.08 -10.53 5.35
C LEU A 63 -5.07 -9.42 4.99
N ALA A 64 -4.88 -9.15 3.70
CA ALA A 64 -4.04 -8.06 3.23
C ALA A 64 -4.67 -6.70 3.58
N ASP A 65 -5.99 -6.56 3.43
CA ASP A 65 -6.69 -5.32 3.75
C ASP A 65 -6.78 -5.09 5.26
N ARG A 66 -6.94 -6.15 6.08
CA ARG A 66 -6.78 -6.08 7.54
C ARG A 66 -5.39 -5.62 7.97
N ARG A 67 -4.33 -6.08 7.29
CA ARG A 67 -2.97 -5.66 7.61
C ARG A 67 -2.78 -4.17 7.29
N LYS A 68 -3.26 -3.73 6.12
CA LYS A 68 -3.19 -2.32 5.72
C LYS A 68 -3.95 -1.42 6.69
N SER A 69 -5.14 -1.84 7.15
CA SER A 69 -5.94 -1.04 8.08
C SER A 69 -5.19 -0.76 9.37
N VAL A 70 -4.58 -1.79 9.97
CA VAL A 70 -3.82 -1.65 11.23
C VAL A 70 -2.58 -0.77 11.05
N ILE A 71 -1.82 -0.99 9.97
CA ILE A 71 -0.59 -0.24 9.71
C ILE A 71 -0.89 1.25 9.49
N LEU A 72 -1.93 1.57 8.71
CA LEU A 72 -2.28 2.96 8.39
C LEU A 72 -2.81 3.72 9.61
N VAL A 73 -3.68 3.10 10.43
CA VAL A 73 -4.13 3.72 11.68
C VAL A 73 -2.94 3.94 12.63
N ALA A 74 -2.08 2.94 12.80
CA ALA A 74 -0.91 3.05 13.66
C ALA A 74 0.04 4.16 13.20
N LEU A 75 0.25 4.32 11.89
CA LEU A 75 1.08 5.38 11.32
C LEU A 75 0.50 6.77 11.62
N GLY A 76 -0.80 6.95 11.46
CA GLY A 76 -1.46 8.21 11.80
C GLY A 76 -1.39 8.54 13.29
N VAL A 77 -1.61 7.56 14.16
CA VAL A 77 -1.45 7.72 15.61
C VAL A 77 0.00 8.09 15.96
N ALA A 78 0.99 7.48 15.30
CA ALA A 78 2.38 7.83 15.50
C ALA A 78 2.67 9.29 15.14
N PHE A 79 2.10 9.82 14.05
CA PHE A 79 2.21 11.24 13.70
C PHE A 79 1.58 12.15 14.76
N LEU A 80 0.40 11.80 15.28
CA LEU A 80 -0.25 12.56 16.36
C LEU A 80 0.61 12.63 17.63
N ILE A 81 1.20 11.49 18.03
CA ILE A 81 2.11 11.41 19.17
C ILE A 81 3.35 12.25 18.91
N PHE A 82 3.99 12.06 17.75
CA PHE A 82 5.20 12.79 17.35
C PHE A 82 5.00 14.31 17.37
N ALA A 83 3.83 14.78 16.93
CA ALA A 83 3.51 16.21 16.93
C ALA A 83 3.60 16.87 18.30
N GLN A 84 3.37 16.13 19.39
CA GLN A 84 3.43 16.65 20.76
C GLN A 84 4.86 16.88 21.26
N PHE A 85 5.86 16.31 20.59
CA PHE A 85 7.27 16.41 20.97
C PHE A 85 8.03 17.47 20.17
N ILE A 86 7.37 18.16 19.24
CA ILE A 86 7.97 19.24 18.48
C ILE A 86 7.80 20.55 19.26
N PRO A 87 8.88 21.29 19.53
CA PRO A 87 8.83 22.57 20.23
C PRO A 87 8.36 23.70 19.28
N ASP A 88 7.15 23.56 18.76
CA ASP A 88 6.47 24.51 17.87
C ASP A 88 4.96 24.42 18.12
N ASP A 89 4.33 25.54 18.48
CA ASP A 89 2.91 25.61 18.84
C ASP A 89 1.97 25.27 17.66
N ASP A 90 2.42 25.48 16.42
CA ASP A 90 1.65 25.15 15.22
C ASP A 90 1.81 23.68 14.78
N ALA A 91 2.85 22.99 15.24
CA ALA A 91 3.15 21.62 14.84
C ALA A 91 2.02 20.63 15.16
N PRO A 92 1.38 20.65 16.35
CA PRO A 92 0.21 19.81 16.62
C PRO A 92 -0.91 20.00 15.62
N ARG A 93 -1.21 21.25 15.22
CA ARG A 93 -2.30 21.55 14.27
C ARG A 93 -1.96 21.03 12.87
N ILE A 94 -0.77 21.34 12.38
CA ILE A 94 -0.36 20.98 11.01
C ILE A 94 -0.22 19.47 10.88
N ILE A 95 0.47 18.82 11.83
CA ILE A 95 0.74 17.38 11.76
C ILE A 95 -0.52 16.58 12.02
N SER A 96 -1.47 17.06 12.84
CA SER A 96 -2.78 16.41 12.97
C SER A 96 -3.56 16.40 11.65
N GLY A 97 -3.45 17.48 10.86
CA GLY A 97 -3.98 17.51 9.50
C GLY A 97 -3.37 16.43 8.61
N LEU A 98 -2.04 16.27 8.64
CA LEU A 98 -1.33 15.23 7.90
C LEU A 98 -1.64 13.81 8.40
N ALA A 99 -1.79 13.63 9.71
CA ALA A 99 -2.11 12.36 10.34
C ALA A 99 -3.54 11.87 9.99
N SER A 100 -4.45 12.79 9.66
CA SER A 100 -5.83 12.43 9.30
C SER A 100 -5.89 11.52 8.07
N PHE A 101 -5.01 11.69 7.09
CA PHE A 101 -4.97 10.90 5.86
C PHE A 101 -4.78 9.40 6.12
N PRO A 102 -3.69 8.95 6.76
CA PRO A 102 -3.50 7.53 7.04
C PRO A 102 -4.55 6.98 8.03
N ILE A 103 -5.06 7.78 8.98
CA ILE A 103 -6.15 7.34 9.88
C ILE A 103 -7.41 7.03 9.08
N VAL A 104 -7.86 7.95 8.23
CA VAL A 104 -9.07 7.77 7.42
C VAL A 104 -8.91 6.61 6.44
N LEU A 105 -7.75 6.49 5.78
CA LEU A 105 -7.46 5.35 4.91
C LEU A 105 -7.47 4.02 5.68
N GLY A 106 -6.87 3.99 6.86
CA GLY A 106 -6.84 2.81 7.72
C GLY A 106 -8.23 2.38 8.17
N ILE A 107 -9.08 3.35 8.56
CA ILE A 107 -10.50 3.11 8.87
C ILE A 107 -11.23 2.60 7.62
N GLY A 108 -10.99 3.17 6.44
CA GLY A 108 -11.57 2.70 5.19
C GLY A 108 -11.24 1.23 4.90
N TYR A 109 -9.97 0.85 4.99
CA TYR A 109 -9.55 -0.56 4.85
C TYR A 109 -10.17 -1.46 5.92
N PHE A 110 -10.33 -0.96 7.16
CA PHE A 110 -11.00 -1.71 8.22
C PHE A 110 -12.49 -1.94 7.91
N ILE A 111 -13.18 -0.93 7.39
CA ILE A 111 -14.58 -1.04 6.96
C ILE A 111 -14.70 -2.04 5.82
N VAL A 112 -13.86 -1.96 4.78
CA VAL A 112 -13.86 -2.93 3.66
C VAL A 112 -13.62 -4.35 4.17
N TYR A 113 -12.65 -4.53 5.06
CA TYR A 113 -12.38 -5.82 5.70
C TYR A 113 -13.60 -6.34 6.48
N ARG A 114 -14.25 -5.48 7.28
CA ARG A 114 -15.37 -5.87 8.14
C ARG A 114 -16.65 -6.13 7.35
N LEU A 115 -16.93 -5.33 6.32
CA LEU A 115 -18.11 -5.48 5.47
C LEU A 115 -18.00 -6.70 4.55
N GLY A 116 -16.80 -7.24 4.39
CA GLY A 116 -16.58 -8.49 3.68
C GLY A 116 -16.94 -8.33 2.21
N TYR A 117 -15.93 -8.15 1.37
CA TYR A 117 -15.99 -8.68 0.02
C TYR A 117 -16.26 -10.19 0.17
N LYS A 118 -17.54 -10.57 0.21
CA LYS A 118 -17.97 -11.95 0.07
C LYS A 118 -17.40 -12.37 -1.27
N ASP A 119 -16.42 -13.26 -1.25
CA ASP A 119 -16.05 -13.99 -2.45
C ASP A 119 -17.35 -14.50 -3.08
N PRO A 120 -17.66 -14.17 -4.35
CA PRO A 120 -18.64 -14.95 -5.08
C PRO A 120 -18.07 -16.37 -5.14
N GLN A 121 -18.64 -17.24 -4.31
CA GLN A 121 -18.39 -18.69 -4.32
C GLN A 121 -18.67 -19.25 -5.71
#